data_AF-A0A528D809-F1
#
_entry.id   AF-A0A528D809-F1
#
_cell.length_a   1.000
_cell.length_b   1.000
_cell.length_c   1.000
_cell.angle_alpha   90.00
_cell.angle_beta   90.00
_cell.angle_gamma   90.00
#
_symmetry.space_group_name_H-M   'P 1'
#
loop_
_entity.id
_entity.type
_entity.pdbx_description
1 polymer ?
#
loop_
_entity_poly.entity_id
_entity_poly.type
_entity_poly.pdbx_seq_one_letter_code
_entity_poly.pdbx_strand_id
1 'polypeptide(L)'
;YAAYGYTGVGYNGTSVTRLFGGTSSDIGQFNYSSSNYTNALNEQMVKLCDNAKAANIMVMTVALDMSSTDSGDKKAMEALKTCSSDSRFR
;
A
#
# COMPACT_ATOMS: atom_id res chain seq x y z
N TYR A 1 9.88 3.81 -15.26
CA TYR A 1 10.59 4.62 -14.25
C TYR A 1 10.75 3.88 -12.93
N ALA A 2 9.67 3.38 -12.29
CA ALA A 2 9.75 2.59 -11.06
C ALA A 2 10.75 1.40 -11.14
N ALA A 3 10.68 0.65 -12.26
CA ALA A 3 11.55 -0.51 -12.56
C ALA A 3 13.07 -0.24 -12.50
N TYR A 4 13.50 0.97 -12.84
CA TYR A 4 14.93 1.33 -12.94
C TYR A 4 15.44 2.12 -11.73
N GLY A 5 14.53 2.57 -10.85
CA GLY A 5 14.87 3.27 -9.63
C GLY A 5 14.61 2.40 -8.42
N TYR A 6 13.45 2.60 -7.79
CA TYR A 6 13.10 2.02 -6.50
C TYR A 6 13.02 0.48 -6.50
N THR A 7 12.70 -0.13 -7.64
CA THR A 7 12.66 -1.59 -7.81
C THR A 7 13.78 -2.13 -8.71
N GLY A 8 14.77 -1.28 -9.05
CA GLY A 8 15.95 -1.67 -9.83
C GLY A 8 17.12 -2.18 -8.99
N VAL A 9 17.05 -2.02 -7.66
CA VAL A 9 18.09 -2.44 -6.72
C VAL A 9 17.52 -3.35 -5.64
N GLY A 10 18.18 -4.50 -5.47
CA GLY A 10 17.90 -5.44 -4.39
C GLY A 10 18.13 -4.81 -3.02
N TYR A 11 17.28 -5.15 -2.06
CA TYR A 11 17.45 -4.69 -0.68
C TYR A 11 18.53 -5.51 0.03
N ASN A 12 19.51 -4.84 0.64
CA ASN A 12 20.53 -5.46 1.49
C ASN A 12 21.25 -6.67 0.84
N GLY A 13 21.59 -6.58 -0.46
CA GLY A 13 22.25 -7.65 -1.20
C GLY A 13 21.35 -8.83 -1.61
N THR A 14 20.06 -8.78 -1.30
CA THR A 14 19.08 -9.78 -1.77
C THR A 14 18.64 -9.49 -3.20
N SER A 15 18.03 -10.48 -3.86
CA SER A 15 17.44 -10.31 -5.19
C SER A 15 16.07 -9.64 -5.17
N VAL A 16 15.51 -9.34 -3.99
CA VAL A 16 14.18 -8.76 -3.81
C VAL A 16 14.30 -7.29 -3.44
N THR A 17 13.54 -6.43 -4.11
CA THR A 17 13.55 -4.99 -3.82
C THR A 17 12.65 -4.67 -2.63
N ARG A 18 12.89 -3.53 -1.96
CA ARG A 18 12.15 -3.16 -0.73
C ARG A 18 10.63 -3.20 -0.91
N LEU A 19 10.13 -2.80 -2.09
CA LEU A 19 8.70 -2.76 -2.36
C LEU A 19 8.03 -4.14 -2.26
N PHE A 20 8.73 -5.18 -2.71
CA PHE A 20 8.25 -6.56 -2.72
C PHE A 20 8.66 -7.35 -1.45
N GLY A 21 9.35 -6.70 -0.52
CA GLY A 21 9.75 -7.32 0.73
C GLY A 21 8.55 -7.52 1.65
N GLY A 22 8.27 -8.76 2.05
CA GLY A 22 7.17 -9.06 2.98
C GLY A 22 5.77 -8.99 2.39
N THR A 23 5.64 -8.83 1.06
CA THR A 23 4.37 -9.00 0.35
C THR A 23 4.02 -10.48 0.21
N SER A 24 2.75 -10.78 -0.05
CA SER A 24 2.23 -12.13 -0.29
C SER A 24 2.85 -12.78 -1.53
N SER A 25 2.58 -14.08 -1.70
CA SER A 25 2.95 -14.83 -2.90
C SER A 25 2.23 -14.37 -4.17
N ASP A 26 1.15 -13.58 -4.03
CA ASP A 26 0.37 -13.05 -5.16
C ASP A 26 1.10 -11.89 -5.84
N ILE A 27 2.07 -11.28 -5.16
CA ILE A 27 2.93 -10.23 -5.71
C ILE A 27 4.15 -10.85 -6.38
N GLY A 28 4.18 -10.78 -7.71
CA GLY A 28 5.30 -11.28 -8.49
C GLY A 28 6.55 -10.42 -8.28
N GLN A 29 7.55 -10.94 -7.56
CA GLN A 29 8.77 -10.18 -7.21
C GLN A 29 9.61 -9.75 -8.42
N PHE A 30 9.44 -10.41 -9.57
CA PHE A 30 10.10 -10.11 -10.85
C PHE A 30 9.14 -9.55 -11.91
N ASN A 31 7.90 -9.23 -11.52
CA ASN A 31 6.91 -8.63 -12.41
C ASN A 31 6.96 -7.11 -12.29
N TYR A 32 7.62 -6.46 -13.24
CA TYR A 32 7.87 -5.02 -13.24
C TYR A 32 6.78 -4.20 -13.95
N SER A 33 5.52 -4.63 -13.85
CA SER A 33 4.37 -3.91 -14.40
C SER A 33 3.78 -2.90 -13.42
N SER A 34 3.15 -1.85 -13.94
CA SER A 34 2.47 -0.83 -13.12
C SER A 34 1.42 -1.43 -12.18
N SER A 35 0.64 -2.41 -12.65
CA SER A 35 -0.37 -3.08 -11.84
C SER A 35 0.23 -3.86 -10.68
N ASN A 36 1.34 -4.59 -10.90
CA ASN A 36 2.00 -5.32 -9.83
C ASN A 36 2.61 -4.36 -8.78
N TYR A 37 3.13 -3.20 -9.19
CA TYR A 37 3.57 -2.17 -8.24
C TYR A 37 2.42 -1.62 -7.40
N THR A 38 1.28 -1.33 -8.02
CA THR A 38 0.09 -0.87 -7.30
C THR A 38 -0.37 -1.92 -6.30
N ASN A 39 -0.40 -3.20 -6.68
CA ASN A 39 -0.79 -4.28 -5.77
C ASN A 39 0.19 -4.42 -4.61
N ALA A 40 1.50 -4.36 -4.87
CA ALA A 40 2.52 -4.41 -3.82
C ALA A 40 2.39 -3.22 -2.84
N LEU A 41 2.18 -2.00 -3.35
CA LEU A 41 1.96 -0.82 -2.52
C LEU A 41 0.69 -0.94 -1.67
N ASN A 42 -0.38 -1.51 -2.23
CA ASN A 42 -1.62 -1.76 -1.49
C ASN A 42 -1.39 -2.72 -0.32
N GLU A 43 -0.66 -3.82 -0.53
CA GLU A 43 -0.31 -4.74 0.57
C GLU A 43 0.56 -4.08 1.65
N GLN A 44 1.56 -3.30 1.25
CA GLN A 44 2.40 -2.56 2.19
C GLN A 44 1.57 -1.56 3.01
N MET A 45 0.61 -0.89 2.38
CA MET A 45 -0.29 0.03 3.07
C MET A 45 -1.14 -0.71 4.09
N VAL A 46 -1.76 -1.84 3.71
CA VAL A 46 -2.53 -2.68 4.65
C VAL A 46 -1.67 -3.08 5.85
N LYS A 47 -0.44 -3.54 5.59
CA LYS A 47 0.47 -3.94 6.66
C LYS A 47 0.86 -2.78 7.59
N LEU A 48 1.06 -1.59 7.04
CA LEU A 48 1.31 -0.38 7.81
C LEU A 48 0.12 -0.06 8.72
N CYS A 49 -1.10 -0.10 8.19
CA CYS A 49 -2.32 0.16 8.94
C CYS A 49 -2.49 -0.84 10.08
N ASP A 50 -2.27 -2.13 9.83
CA ASP A 50 -2.37 -3.18 10.84
C ASP A 50 -1.34 -2.95 11.96
N ASN A 51 -0.10 -2.66 11.61
CA ASN A 51 0.97 -2.37 12.58
C ASN A 51 0.66 -1.12 13.40
N ALA A 52 0.15 -0.06 12.77
CA ALA A 52 -0.22 1.17 13.45
C ALA A 52 -1.36 0.94 14.45
N LYS A 53 -2.41 0.21 14.04
CA LYS A 53 -3.53 -0.16 14.91
C LYS A 53 -3.09 -1.07 16.06
N ALA A 54 -2.25 -2.06 15.79
CA ALA A 54 -1.68 -2.94 16.82
C ALA A 54 -0.83 -2.16 17.85
N ALA A 55 -0.16 -1.10 17.40
CA ALA A 55 0.58 -0.17 18.27
C ALA A 55 -0.31 0.88 18.97
N ASN A 56 -1.64 0.81 18.82
CA ASN A 56 -2.60 1.79 19.34
C ASN A 56 -2.41 3.23 18.81
N ILE A 57 -1.84 3.37 17.62
CA ILE A 57 -1.68 4.66 16.94
C ILE A 57 -3.00 5.02 16.26
N MET A 58 -3.48 6.25 16.50
CA MET A 58 -4.66 6.77 15.83
C MET A 58 -4.31 7.16 14.38
N VAL A 59 -5.03 6.60 13.42
CA VAL A 59 -4.83 6.86 11.99
C VAL A 59 -6.00 7.66 11.46
N MET A 60 -5.73 8.85 10.92
CA MET A 60 -6.70 9.67 10.21
C MET A 60 -6.27 9.78 8.75
N THR A 61 -7.19 9.47 7.84
CA THR A 61 -6.94 9.58 6.39
C THR A 61 -7.71 10.76 5.83
N VAL A 62 -7.02 11.63 5.09
CA VAL A 62 -7.62 12.74 4.34
C VAL A 62 -7.31 12.53 2.87
N ALA A 63 -8.36 12.29 2.08
CA ALA A 63 -8.28 12.19 0.64
C ALA A 63 -8.74 13.51 0.02
N LEU A 64 -7.93 14.08 -0.88
CA LEU A 64 -8.23 15.30 -1.62
C LEU A 64 -8.37 14.95 -3.10
N ASP A 65 -9.35 15.55 -3.76
CA ASP A 65 -9.58 15.39 -5.20
C ASP A 65 -9.83 13.94 -5.66
N MET A 66 -10.51 13.14 -4.83
CA MET A 66 -10.94 11.79 -5.19
C MET A 66 -12.41 11.79 -5.60
N SER A 67 -12.70 11.13 -6.72
CA SER A 67 -14.06 11.01 -7.24
C SER A 67 -14.78 9.79 -6.68
N SER A 68 -16.00 10.01 -6.17
CA SER A 68 -16.91 8.92 -5.79
C SER A 68 -17.63 8.29 -6.98
N THR A 69 -17.31 8.66 -8.22
CA THR A 69 -17.82 8.03 -9.43
C THR A 69 -16.75 7.24 -10.17
N ASP A 70 -15.47 7.58 -9.97
CA ASP A 70 -14.34 6.82 -10.52
C ASP A 70 -14.11 5.52 -9.72
N SER A 71 -13.93 4.42 -10.43
CA SER A 71 -13.79 3.10 -9.81
C SER A 71 -12.46 2.87 -9.11
N GLY A 72 -11.38 3.51 -9.57
CA GLY A 72 -10.06 3.47 -8.94
C GLY A 72 -10.07 4.28 -7.66
N ASP A 73 -10.62 5.48 -7.72
CA ASP A 73 -10.74 6.36 -6.56
C ASP A 73 -11.62 5.75 -5.47
N LYS A 74 -12.73 5.10 -5.83
CA LYS A 74 -13.56 4.34 -4.87
C LYS A 74 -12.76 3.30 -4.10
N LYS A 75 -11.98 2.47 -4.81
CA LYS A 75 -11.16 1.42 -4.18
C LYS A 75 -10.11 2.02 -3.24
N ALA A 76 -9.45 3.09 -3.66
CA ALA A 76 -8.47 3.77 -2.82
C ALA A 76 -9.13 4.44 -1.60
N MET A 77 -10.31 5.05 -1.75
CA MET A 77 -11.08 5.59 -0.62
C MET A 77 -11.53 4.50 0.36
N GLU A 78 -11.95 3.34 -0.12
CA GLU A 78 -12.31 2.20 0.73
C GLU A 78 -11.10 1.66 1.51
N ALA A 79 -9.94 1.56 0.86
CA ALA A 79 -8.70 1.18 1.52
C ALA A 79 -8.30 2.20 2.61
N LEU A 80 -8.41 3.50 2.32
CA LEU A 80 -8.13 4.57 3.29
C LEU A 80 -9.10 4.53 4.48
N LYS A 81 -10.40 4.36 4.24
CA LYS A 81 -11.40 4.19 5.31
C LYS A 81 -11.09 2.98 6.18
N THR A 82 -10.76 1.85 5.56
CA THR A 82 -10.38 0.63 6.29
C THR A 82 -9.13 0.86 7.14
N CYS A 83 -8.17 1.64 6.65
CA CYS A 83 -6.97 1.99 7.40
C CYS A 83 -7.23 2.94 8.57
N SER A 84 -8.17 3.88 8.40
CA SER A 84 -8.48 4.88 9.42
C SER A 84 -9.01 4.25 10.71
N SER A 85 -8.75 4.91 11.84
CA SER A 85 -9.31 4.54 13.13
C SER A 85 -10.75 5.02 13.23
N ASP A 86 -11.62 4.23 13.87
CA ASP A 86 -12.97 4.65 14.19
C ASP A 86 -12.95 5.94 15.02
N SER A 87 -13.88 6.85 14.72
CA SER A 87 -14.12 8.04 15.54
C SER A 87 -14.44 7.61 16.98
N ARG A 88 -13.76 8.21 17.96
CA ARG A 88 -14.05 8.00 19.39
C ARG A 88 -15.40 8.59 19.81
N PHE A 89 -15.99 9.42 18.96
CA PHE A 89 -17.33 9.94 19.13
C PHE A 89 -18.24 9.17 18.16
N ARG A 90 -19.09 8.32 18.73
CA ARG A 90 -20.18 7.65 18.03
C ARG A 90 -21.45 8.46 18.22
#